data_AF-A0A7C2SLX6-F1
#
_entry.id   AF-A0A7C2SLX6-F1
#
_cell.length_a   1.000
_cell.length_b   1.000
_cell.length_c   1.000
_cell.angle_alpha   90.00
_cell.angle_beta   90.00
_cell.angle_gamma   90.00
#
_symmetry.space_group_name_H-M   'P 1'
#
loop_
_entity.id
_entity.type
_entity.pdbx_description
1 polymer ?
#
loop_
_entity_poly.entity_id
_entity_poly.type
_entity_poly.pdbx_seq_one_letter_code
_entity_poly.pdbx_strand_id
1 'polypeptide(L)'
;MGRDLAVRPLASWNAFTLRLDRDVLLLFALRLLRGQAPQVEDLALEGEGERLRLKSKVRVAGVALGIAVEVEEIRVKGGLLGFHLRAIKGPLGLGVPRFVLDLLSRRLPLPVELDRESGVVLVDLRGRLPLGLEVEVRHVRLHAGTIEIALGPGRLAPPAPP
;
A
#
# COMPACT_ATOMS: atom_id res chain seq x y z
N MET A 1 22.60 13.30 1.48
CA MET A 1 21.33 13.06 0.74
C MET A 1 20.06 13.05 1.61
N GLY A 2 20.11 13.11 2.96
CA GLY A 2 18.90 13.00 3.80
C GLY A 2 18.17 14.30 4.17
N ARG A 3 18.76 15.49 3.96
CA ARG A 3 18.17 16.77 4.40
C ARG A 3 17.07 17.31 3.46
N ASP A 4 17.14 17.05 2.16
CA ASP A 4 16.14 17.54 1.18
C ASP A 4 14.79 16.81 1.25
N LEU A 5 14.80 15.54 1.68
CA LEU A 5 13.56 14.75 1.80
C LEU A 5 12.68 15.21 2.96
N ALA A 6 13.24 15.89 3.97
CA ALA A 6 12.50 16.35 5.13
C ALA A 6 11.57 17.55 4.84
N VAL A 7 11.80 18.25 3.72
CA VAL A 7 11.05 19.45 3.33
C VAL A 7 10.02 19.16 2.24
N ARG A 8 10.15 18.02 1.55
CA ARG A 8 9.20 17.59 0.52
C ARG A 8 7.92 17.07 1.16
N PRO A 9 6.73 17.54 0.74
CA PRO A 9 5.48 17.03 1.29
C PRO A 9 5.27 15.57 0.87
N LEU A 10 4.87 14.71 1.82
CA LEU A 10 4.49 13.31 1.52
C LEU A 10 3.35 13.25 0.51
N ALA A 11 2.37 14.14 0.68
CA ALA A 11 1.17 14.19 -0.12
C ALA A 11 0.87 15.63 -0.55
N SER A 12 0.43 15.80 -1.79
CA SER A 12 -0.20 17.01 -2.29
C SER A 12 -1.44 16.64 -3.06
N TRP A 13 -2.45 17.51 -3.08
CA TRP A 13 -3.67 17.25 -3.84
C TRP A 13 -3.99 18.44 -4.74
N ASN A 14 -4.57 18.15 -5.90
CA ASN A 14 -5.22 19.16 -6.75
C ASN A 14 -6.49 18.57 -7.34
N ALA A 15 -7.64 19.22 -7.11
CA ALA A 15 -8.96 18.74 -7.52
C ALA A 15 -9.16 17.25 -7.15
N PHE A 16 -9.15 16.36 -8.15
CA PHE A 16 -9.32 14.92 -7.98
C PHE A 16 -8.02 14.13 -8.12
N THR A 17 -6.87 14.77 -8.08
CA THR A 17 -5.56 14.09 -8.19
C THR A 17 -4.81 14.21 -6.89
N LEU A 18 -4.60 13.08 -6.22
CA LEU A 18 -3.71 12.95 -5.08
C LEU A 18 -2.33 12.53 -5.58
N ARG A 19 -1.30 13.26 -5.18
CA ARG A 19 0.09 13.02 -5.53
C ARG A 19 0.86 12.66 -4.27
N LEU A 20 1.48 11.48 -4.26
CA LEU A 20 2.33 11.03 -3.18
C LEU A 20 3.78 10.98 -3.66
N ASP A 21 4.67 11.61 -2.92
CA ASP A 21 6.10 11.52 -3.20
C ASP A 21 6.60 10.11 -2.91
N ARG A 22 7.17 9.42 -3.91
CA ARG A 22 7.58 8.01 -3.79
C ARG A 22 8.60 7.83 -2.67
N ASP A 23 9.63 8.67 -2.66
CA ASP A 23 10.77 8.47 -1.77
C ASP A 23 10.39 8.80 -0.32
N VAL A 24 9.60 9.87 -0.13
CA VAL A 24 9.05 10.22 1.19
C VAL A 24 8.08 9.14 1.68
N LEU A 25 7.23 8.58 0.80
CA LEU A 25 6.32 7.50 1.15
C LEU A 25 7.06 6.23 1.57
N LEU A 26 8.08 5.82 0.82
CA LEU A 26 8.88 4.63 1.15
C LEU A 26 9.61 4.80 2.49
N LEU A 27 10.17 5.98 2.75
CA LEU A 27 10.79 6.30 4.03
C LEU A 27 9.78 6.26 5.18
N PHE A 28 8.60 6.84 4.99
CA PHE A 28 7.53 6.82 5.98
C PHE A 28 7.03 5.39 6.26
N ALA A 29 6.80 4.60 5.21
CA ALA A 29 6.39 3.20 5.32
C ALA A 29 7.44 2.36 6.05
N LEU A 30 8.73 2.47 5.68
CA LEU A 30 9.82 1.78 6.38
C LEU A 30 9.88 2.17 7.86
N ARG A 31 9.69 3.45 8.19
CA ARG A 31 9.70 3.92 9.57
C ARG A 31 8.54 3.33 10.38
N LEU A 32 7.34 3.25 9.80
CA LEU A 32 6.19 2.58 10.44
C LEU A 32 6.45 1.10 10.65
N LEU A 33 7.00 0.41 9.64
CA LEU A 33 7.25 -1.03 9.68
C LEU A 33 8.34 -1.40 10.68
N ARG A 34 9.36 -0.56 10.92
CA ARG A 34 10.40 -0.86 11.92
C ARG A 34 9.85 -1.15 13.32
N GLY A 35 8.71 -0.55 13.69
CA GLY A 35 8.10 -0.77 15.00
C GLY A 35 7.33 -2.08 15.14
N GLN A 36 6.79 -2.64 14.05
CA GLN A 36 5.84 -3.78 14.12
C GLN A 36 6.22 -4.97 13.22
N ALA A 37 6.92 -4.69 12.13
CA ALA A 37 7.44 -5.65 11.16
C ALA A 37 8.94 -5.44 10.94
N PRO A 38 9.80 -5.60 11.98
CA PRO A 38 11.25 -5.39 11.87
C PRO A 38 11.92 -6.35 10.89
N GLN A 39 11.23 -7.45 10.51
CA GLN A 39 11.68 -8.32 9.43
C GLN A 39 11.77 -7.62 8.08
N VAL A 40 11.06 -6.52 7.83
CA VAL A 40 11.14 -5.79 6.56
C VAL A 40 12.40 -4.91 6.57
N GLU A 41 13.39 -5.30 5.75
CA GLU A 41 14.67 -4.62 5.65
C GLU A 41 14.63 -3.44 4.68
N ASP A 42 13.91 -3.61 3.58
CA ASP A 42 13.91 -2.66 2.47
C ASP A 42 12.58 -2.67 1.70
N LEU A 43 12.25 -1.53 1.10
CA LEU A 43 11.09 -1.32 0.26
C LEU A 43 11.48 -0.51 -0.98
N ALA A 44 11.04 -0.96 -2.14
CA ALA A 44 11.15 -0.24 -3.39
C ALA A 44 9.80 -0.24 -4.11
N LEU A 45 9.46 0.90 -4.72
CA LEU A 45 8.26 1.03 -5.53
C LEU A 45 8.62 1.31 -6.97
N GLU A 46 8.12 0.47 -7.86
CA GLU A 46 8.24 0.59 -9.30
C GLU A 46 6.84 0.77 -9.89
N GLY A 47 6.76 1.40 -11.05
CA GLY A 47 5.51 1.48 -11.78
C GLY A 47 5.72 1.66 -13.26
N GLU A 48 4.83 1.05 -14.04
CA GLU A 48 4.83 1.05 -15.49
C GLU A 48 3.38 1.23 -15.94
N GLY A 49 3.06 2.40 -16.51
CA GLY A 49 1.68 2.79 -16.79
C GLY A 49 0.83 2.83 -15.51
N GLU A 50 -0.27 2.08 -15.51
CA GLU A 50 -1.21 1.97 -14.37
C GLU A 50 -0.86 0.81 -13.42
N ARG A 51 0.28 0.15 -13.61
CA ARG A 51 0.71 -0.95 -12.75
C ARG A 51 1.70 -0.45 -11.72
N LEU A 52 1.42 -0.74 -10.46
CA LEU A 52 2.36 -0.53 -9.37
C LEU A 52 2.95 -1.86 -8.90
N ARG A 53 4.26 -1.88 -8.71
CA ARG A 53 4.98 -3.03 -8.17
C ARG A 53 5.74 -2.62 -6.91
N LEU A 54 5.32 -3.13 -5.77
CA LEU A 54 6.02 -3.00 -4.50
C LEU A 54 6.97 -4.17 -4.34
N LYS A 55 8.26 -3.89 -4.27
CA LYS A 55 9.29 -4.87 -3.89
C LYS A 55 9.66 -4.66 -2.43
N SER A 56 9.76 -5.74 -1.68
CA SER A 56 10.23 -5.73 -0.30
C SER A 56 11.29 -6.78 -0.09
N LYS A 57 12.25 -6.48 0.77
CA LYS A 57 13.22 -7.45 1.27
C LYS A 57 12.87 -7.76 2.72
N VAL A 58 12.67 -9.04 3.03
CA VAL A 58 12.19 -9.51 4.33
C VAL A 58 13.13 -10.55 4.90
N ARG A 59 13.50 -10.46 6.17
CA ARG A 59 14.26 -11.49 6.89
C ARG A 59 13.37 -12.38 7.73
N VAL A 60 13.21 -13.64 7.33
CA VAL A 60 12.42 -14.64 8.07
C VAL A 60 13.36 -15.72 8.57
N ALA A 61 13.38 -15.95 9.89
CA ALA A 61 14.23 -16.96 10.53
C ALA A 61 15.71 -16.93 10.10
N GLY A 62 16.28 -15.72 9.94
CA GLY A 62 17.67 -15.52 9.51
C GLY A 62 17.89 -15.52 8.00
N VAL A 63 16.91 -15.91 7.20
CA VAL A 63 16.99 -15.94 5.73
C VAL A 63 16.39 -14.67 5.13
N ALA A 64 17.14 -14.01 4.25
CA ALA A 64 16.65 -12.86 3.49
C ALA A 64 15.87 -13.33 2.24
N LEU A 65 14.64 -12.86 2.10
CA LEU A 65 13.70 -13.20 1.04
C LEU A 65 13.27 -11.92 0.32
N GLY A 66 13.31 -11.94 -1.01
CA GLY A 66 12.71 -10.89 -1.84
C GLY A 66 11.24 -11.22 -2.11
N ILE A 67 10.35 -10.26 -1.88
CA ILE A 67 8.93 -10.36 -2.21
C ILE A 67 8.58 -9.21 -3.14
N ALA A 68 7.79 -9.48 -4.16
CA ALA A 68 7.25 -8.48 -5.06
C ALA A 68 5.74 -8.65 -5.18
N VAL A 69 5.02 -7.57 -4.94
CA VAL A 69 3.56 -7.49 -5.03
C VAL A 69 3.22 -6.56 -6.19
N GLU A 70 2.44 -7.06 -7.14
CA GLU A 70 1.91 -6.27 -8.26
C GLU A 70 0.45 -5.92 -7.96
N VAL A 71 0.16 -4.62 -7.88
CA VAL A 71 -1.17 -4.07 -7.64
C VAL A 71 -1.78 -3.66 -8.97
N GLU A 72 -3.00 -4.12 -9.22
CA GLU A 72 -3.77 -3.82 -10.41
C GLU A 72 -4.80 -2.72 -10.15
N GLU A 73 -5.46 -2.76 -9.00
CA GLU A 73 -6.51 -1.81 -8.67
C GLU A 73 -6.46 -1.44 -7.19
N ILE A 74 -6.82 -0.19 -6.88
CA ILE A 74 -6.98 0.31 -5.51
C ILE A 74 -8.43 0.80 -5.40
N ARG A 75 -9.14 0.52 -4.31
CA ARG A 75 -10.51 1.00 -4.07
C ARG A 75 -10.70 1.42 -2.62
N VAL A 76 -11.49 2.47 -2.37
CA VAL A 76 -11.86 2.88 -1.01
C VAL A 76 -13.37 2.86 -0.86
N LYS A 77 -13.87 2.03 0.07
CA LYS A 77 -15.30 1.92 0.35
C LYS A 77 -15.56 1.77 1.85
N GLY A 78 -16.34 2.68 2.43
CA GLY A 78 -16.77 2.60 3.83
C GLY A 78 -15.60 2.55 4.83
N GLY A 79 -14.48 3.23 4.50
CA GLY A 79 -13.26 3.17 5.30
C GLY A 79 -12.41 1.91 5.13
N LEU A 80 -12.75 1.01 4.19
CA LEU A 80 -11.88 -0.09 3.77
C LEU A 80 -11.11 0.32 2.51
N LEU A 81 -9.80 0.10 2.52
CA LEU A 81 -8.93 0.24 1.35
C LEU A 81 -8.63 -1.13 0.77
N GLY A 82 -9.19 -1.43 -0.39
CA GLY A 82 -8.96 -2.66 -1.14
C GLY A 82 -7.86 -2.51 -2.18
N PHE A 83 -7.01 -3.52 -2.30
CA PHE A 83 -6.02 -3.67 -3.36
C PHE A 83 -6.30 -4.97 -4.10
N HIS A 84 -6.52 -4.90 -5.41
CA HIS A 84 -6.53 -6.09 -6.25
C HIS A 84 -5.08 -6.43 -6.60
N LEU A 85 -4.61 -7.59 -6.13
CA LEU A 85 -3.27 -8.07 -6.40
C LEU A 85 -3.27 -8.96 -7.64
N ARG A 86 -2.47 -8.56 -8.62
CA ARG A 86 -2.25 -9.37 -9.81
C ARG A 86 -1.37 -10.58 -9.51
N ALA A 87 -0.32 -10.38 -8.71
CA ALA A 87 0.63 -11.42 -8.37
C ALA A 87 1.40 -11.08 -7.10
N ILE A 88 1.70 -12.13 -6.32
CA ILE A 88 2.67 -12.09 -5.24
C ILE A 88 3.80 -13.05 -5.62
N LYS A 89 4.97 -12.49 -5.93
CA LYS A 89 6.16 -13.23 -6.34
C LYS A 89 7.19 -13.21 -5.21
N GLY A 90 7.65 -14.38 -4.82
CA GLY A 90 8.75 -14.60 -3.90
C GLY A 90 10.11 -14.64 -4.60
N PRO A 91 11.14 -15.12 -3.90
CA PRO A 91 12.48 -15.27 -4.47
C PRO A 91 12.43 -16.13 -5.73
N LEU A 92 13.25 -15.76 -6.74
CA LEU A 92 13.34 -16.48 -8.03
C LEU A 92 12.03 -16.52 -8.84
N GLY A 93 11.05 -15.67 -8.53
CA GLY A 93 9.78 -15.61 -9.25
C GLY A 93 8.76 -16.68 -8.84
N LEU A 94 9.08 -17.49 -7.81
CA LEU A 94 8.19 -18.51 -7.27
C LEU A 94 7.07 -17.89 -6.42
N GLY A 95 5.93 -18.57 -6.28
CA GLY A 95 4.88 -18.12 -5.35
C GLY A 95 5.39 -18.06 -3.91
N VAL A 96 4.97 -17.05 -3.14
CA VAL A 96 5.36 -16.93 -1.73
C VAL A 96 4.61 -17.99 -0.89
N PRO A 97 5.30 -18.77 -0.03
CA PRO A 97 4.64 -19.76 0.82
C PRO A 97 3.57 -19.15 1.75
N ARG A 98 2.48 -19.90 1.96
CA ARG A 98 1.30 -19.43 2.74
C ARG A 98 1.64 -18.90 4.13
N PHE A 99 2.50 -19.61 4.86
CA PHE A 99 2.90 -19.25 6.22
C PHE A 99 3.66 -17.90 6.29
N VAL A 100 4.37 -17.52 5.22
CA VAL A 100 5.10 -16.25 5.15
C VAL A 100 4.12 -15.10 5.01
N LEU A 101 3.09 -15.25 4.17
CA LEU A 101 2.06 -14.23 3.99
C LEU A 101 1.24 -14.02 5.26
N ASP A 102 0.85 -15.10 5.94
CA ASP A 102 0.13 -15.03 7.22
C ASP A 102 0.96 -14.40 8.33
N LEU A 103 2.26 -14.69 8.37
CA LEU A 103 3.17 -14.08 9.33
C LEU A 103 3.32 -12.57 9.08
N LEU A 104 3.37 -12.17 7.80
CA LEU A 104 3.50 -10.78 7.42
C LEU A 104 2.23 -9.98 7.69
N SER A 105 1.06 -10.49 7.32
CA SER A 105 -0.23 -9.78 7.50
C SER A 105 -0.49 -9.45 8.98
N ARG A 106 -0.19 -10.39 9.89
CA ARG A 106 -0.34 -10.20 11.35
C ARG A 106 0.60 -9.17 11.95
N ARG A 107 1.66 -8.78 11.25
CA ARG A 107 2.68 -7.83 11.72
C ARG A 107 2.56 -6.46 11.06
N LEU A 108 1.55 -6.26 10.20
CA LEU A 108 1.32 -4.97 9.58
C LEU A 108 0.68 -3.98 10.58
N PRO A 109 0.97 -2.67 10.42
CA PRO A 109 0.49 -1.61 11.31
C PRO A 109 -1.00 -1.31 11.22
N LEU A 110 -1.72 -2.03 10.37
CA LEU A 110 -3.14 -1.89 10.13
C LEU A 110 -3.75 -3.29 10.07
N PRO A 111 -5.03 -3.47 10.47
CA PRO A 111 -5.73 -4.72 10.24
C PRO A 111 -5.78 -4.98 8.73
N VAL A 112 -5.16 -6.09 8.30
CA VAL A 112 -5.12 -6.49 6.90
C VAL A 112 -5.76 -7.87 6.76
N GLU A 113 -6.80 -7.94 5.94
CA GLU A 113 -7.41 -9.18 5.49
C GLU A 113 -6.95 -9.46 4.06
N LEU A 114 -6.64 -10.73 3.77
CA LEU A 114 -6.12 -11.14 2.47
C LEU A 114 -7.02 -12.26 1.96
N ASP A 115 -7.91 -11.91 1.03
CA ASP A 115 -8.73 -12.87 0.28
C ASP A 115 -7.90 -13.44 -0.88
N ARG A 116 -7.62 -14.73 -0.77
CA ARG A 116 -6.69 -15.45 -1.65
C ARG A 116 -7.35 -15.97 -2.90
N GLU A 117 -8.67 -16.18 -2.88
CA GLU A 117 -9.40 -16.68 -4.06
C GLU A 117 -9.60 -15.56 -5.07
N SER A 118 -9.83 -14.34 -4.58
CA SER A 118 -10.01 -13.15 -5.41
C SER A 118 -8.73 -12.32 -5.58
N GLY A 119 -7.65 -12.63 -4.86
CA GLY A 119 -6.42 -11.83 -4.89
C GLY A 119 -6.59 -10.45 -4.27
N VAL A 120 -7.61 -10.24 -3.43
CA VAL A 120 -7.93 -8.95 -2.84
C VAL A 120 -7.29 -8.81 -1.47
N VAL A 121 -6.61 -7.69 -1.24
CA VAL A 121 -6.13 -7.29 0.09
C VAL A 121 -6.98 -6.15 0.59
N LEU A 122 -7.63 -6.33 1.73
CA LEU A 122 -8.42 -5.32 2.41
C LEU A 122 -7.64 -4.80 3.60
N VAL A 123 -7.49 -3.48 3.66
CA VAL A 123 -6.88 -2.77 4.79
C VAL A 123 -7.97 -1.97 5.48
N ASP A 124 -8.15 -2.19 6.77
CA ASP A 124 -9.13 -1.45 7.56
C ASP A 124 -8.57 -0.08 7.96
N LEU A 125 -9.21 0.98 7.45
CA LEU A 125 -8.89 2.37 7.75
C LEU A 125 -10.00 3.07 8.54
N ARG A 126 -10.97 2.36 9.12
CA ARG A 126 -12.10 2.96 9.86
C ARG A 126 -11.65 3.82 11.06
N GLY A 127 -10.45 3.60 11.59
CA GLY A 127 -9.84 4.45 12.62
C GLY A 127 -9.01 5.65 12.11
N ARG A 128 -8.92 5.85 10.79
CA ARG A 128 -8.10 6.88 10.14
C ARG A 128 -8.87 7.73 9.14
N LEU A 129 -9.89 7.16 8.51
CA LEU A 129 -10.75 7.84 7.55
C LEU A 129 -12.13 8.13 8.18
N PRO A 130 -12.79 9.21 7.75
CA PRO A 130 -14.18 9.46 8.11
C PRO A 130 -15.07 8.26 7.78
N LEU A 131 -15.94 7.89 8.73
CA LEU A 131 -16.97 6.88 8.49
C LEU A 131 -17.87 7.34 7.34
N GLY A 132 -18.25 6.42 6.45
CA GLY A 132 -19.09 6.74 5.29
C GLY A 132 -18.36 7.40 4.11
N LEU A 133 -17.02 7.47 4.14
CA LEU A 133 -16.22 7.88 2.99
C LEU A 133 -16.20 6.77 1.93
N GLU A 134 -16.70 7.08 0.75
CA GLU A 134 -16.58 6.28 -0.46
C GLU A 134 -15.87 7.13 -1.52
N VAL A 135 -14.77 6.62 -2.07
CA VAL A 135 -14.04 7.31 -3.13
C VAL A 135 -13.63 6.26 -4.16
N GLU A 136 -14.10 6.45 -5.38
CA GLU A 136 -13.62 5.68 -6.52
C GLU A 136 -12.17 6.10 -6.80
N VAL A 137 -11.26 5.15 -6.97
CA VAL A 137 -9.93 5.42 -7.51
C VAL A 137 -9.94 4.94 -8.95
N ARG A 138 -9.74 5.86 -9.88
CA ARG A 138 -9.85 5.58 -11.32
C ARG A 138 -8.58 4.95 -11.87
N HIS A 139 -7.44 5.47 -11.48
CA HIS A 139 -6.14 4.93 -11.86
C HIS A 139 -5.07 5.37 -10.87
N VAL A 140 -4.04 4.53 -10.75
CA VAL A 140 -2.85 4.82 -9.96
C VAL A 140 -1.64 4.61 -10.85
N ARG A 141 -0.78 5.61 -10.96
CA ARG A 141 0.42 5.56 -11.79
C ARG A 141 1.64 6.07 -11.05
N LEU A 142 2.81 5.49 -11.33
CA LEU A 142 4.08 6.07 -10.89
C LEU A 142 4.67 6.89 -12.04
N HIS A 143 4.80 8.20 -11.86
CA HIS A 143 5.37 9.10 -12.86
C HIS A 143 6.35 10.07 -12.21
N ALA A 144 7.56 10.17 -12.77
CA ALA A 144 8.62 11.09 -12.30
C ALA A 144 8.86 11.06 -10.78
N GLY A 145 8.87 9.86 -10.17
CA GLY A 145 9.08 9.70 -8.72
C GLY A 145 7.88 10.10 -7.85
N THR A 146 6.71 10.32 -8.45
CA THR A 146 5.46 10.62 -7.76
C THR A 146 4.42 9.56 -8.10
N ILE A 147 3.72 9.06 -7.09
CA ILE A 147 2.53 8.23 -7.28
C ILE A 147 1.36 9.17 -7.47
N GLU A 148 0.75 9.14 -8.64
CA GLU A 148 -0.45 9.91 -8.94
C GLU A 148 -1.66 8.98 -8.84
N ILE A 149 -2.60 9.35 -7.98
CA ILE A 149 -3.84 8.65 -7.72
C ILE A 149 -4.95 9.57 -8.23
N ALA A 150 -5.60 9.19 -9.32
CA ALA A 150 -6.79 9.89 -9.80
C ALA A 150 -8.02 9.35 -9.08
N LEU A 151 -8.72 10.25 -8.43
CA LEU A 151 -9.96 9.99 -7.73
C LEU A 151 -11.12 10.23 -8.71
N GLY A 152 -12.11 9.36 -8.65
CA GLY A 152 -13.42 9.56 -9.27
C GLY A 152 -14.36 10.32 -8.32
N PRO A 153 -15.66 10.30 -8.63
CA PRO A 153 -16.68 10.80 -7.72
C PRO A 153 -16.57 10.13 -6.34
N GLY A 154 -16.64 10.95 -5.30
CA GLY A 154 -16.66 10.50 -3.92
C GLY A 154 -17.97 10.88 -3.24
N ARG A 155 -18.31 10.15 -2.18
CA ARG A 155 -19.41 10.46 -1.28
C ARG A 155 -18.91 10.40 0.15
N LEU A 156 -19.43 11.29 0.98
CA LEU A 156 -19.25 11.25 2.42
C LEU A 156 -20.64 11.22 3.03
N ALA A 157 -21.05 10.07 3.57
CA ALA A 157 -22.26 9.97 4.34
C ALA A 157 -21.97 10.42 5.79
N PRO A 158 -22.87 11.20 6.43
CA PRO A 158 -22.76 11.43 7.86
C PRO A 158 -22.80 10.09 8.62
N PRO A 159 -22.06 9.93 9.72
CA PRO A 159 -22.11 8.71 10.52
C PRO A 159 -23.54 8.47 10.99
N ALA A 160 -24.02 7.23 10.87
CA ALA A 160 -25.33 6.87 11.40
C ALA A 160 -25.35 7.11 12.92
N PRO A 161 -26.43 7.69 13.49
CA PRO A 161 -26.55 7.82 14.94
C PRO A 161 -26.57 6.43 15.60
N PRO A 162 -26.09 6.32 16.85
CA PRO A 162 -26.07 5.07 17.60
C PRO A 162 -27.47 4.49 17.87
#